data_AF-A0A2H6H6Y1-F1
#
_entry.id   AF-A0A2H6H6Y1-F1
#
_cell.length_a   1.000
_cell.length_b   1.000
_cell.length_c   1.000
_cell.angle_alpha   90.00
_cell.angle_beta   90.00
_cell.angle_gamma   90.00
#
_symmetry.space_group_name_H-M   'P 1'
#
loop_
_entity.id
_entity.type
_entity.pdbx_description
1 polymer ?
#
loop_
_entity_poly.entity_id
_entity_poly.type
_entity_poly.pdbx_seq_one_letter_code
_entity_poly.pdbx_strand_id
1 'polypeptide(L)'
;MPRVTVSGSFHRHLPAIEEAVAALRDLGVVVLSPEDPRVVDAEGPFLFVASDRHRAVRLVQDRHLASIAKSDFVWLVCPDGYVGSSAAAEIGFAVAYGVPVFSTHIPADLTLQEYVWVVGDLSQAVKEATYHPRLASPRPSLLVSPEQVVAEAHRSLEELESLLTGRTGSLGPEVTHRVTEVVDDLDVTLRPLPKPAR
;
A
#
# COMPACT_ATOMS: atom_id res chain seq x y z
N MET A 1 2.00 10.53 -13.41
CA MET A 1 1.11 11.31 -12.54
C MET A 1 0.63 10.36 -11.46
N PRO A 2 0.87 10.65 -10.17
CA PRO A 2 0.55 9.73 -9.09
C PRO A 2 -0.95 9.45 -8.99
N ARG A 3 -1.30 8.26 -8.53
CA ARG A 3 -2.66 7.75 -8.39
C ARG A 3 -2.91 7.39 -6.92
N VAL A 4 -4.02 7.86 -6.38
CA VAL A 4 -4.33 7.71 -4.95
C VAL A 4 -5.74 7.17 -4.75
N THR A 5 -5.90 6.35 -3.72
CA THR A 5 -7.22 6.03 -3.16
C THR A 5 -7.30 6.66 -1.78
N VAL A 6 -8.40 7.32 -1.45
CA VAL A 6 -8.64 7.96 -0.16
C VAL A 6 -9.56 7.05 0.66
N SER A 7 -9.09 6.61 1.82
CA SER A 7 -9.84 5.78 2.77
C SER A 7 -10.09 6.56 4.05
N GLY A 8 -11.21 6.30 4.72
CA GLY A 8 -11.57 6.97 5.96
C GLY A 8 -12.99 6.63 6.38
N SER A 9 -13.36 7.00 7.61
CA SER A 9 -14.74 6.81 8.06
C SER A 9 -15.63 7.92 7.51
N PHE A 10 -16.44 7.64 6.50
CA PHE A 10 -17.36 8.65 5.93
C PHE A 10 -18.37 9.16 6.97
N HIS A 11 -18.81 8.33 7.92
CA HIS A 11 -19.71 8.78 8.99
C HIS A 11 -19.06 9.77 9.96
N ARG A 12 -17.74 9.72 10.13
CA ARG A 12 -17.03 10.49 11.15
C ARG A 12 -16.20 11.64 10.59
N HIS A 13 -15.64 11.44 9.40
CA HIS A 13 -14.60 12.29 8.83
C HIS A 13 -14.94 12.76 7.42
N LEU A 14 -16.21 12.74 7.00
CA LEU A 14 -16.61 13.20 5.66
C LEU A 14 -16.00 14.56 5.28
N PRO A 15 -16.06 15.62 6.12
CA PRO A 15 -15.48 16.90 5.73
C PRO A 15 -13.97 16.84 5.43
N ALA A 16 -13.22 16.07 6.21
CA ALA A 16 -11.78 15.88 6.01
C ALA A 16 -11.49 15.01 4.76
N ILE A 17 -12.37 14.07 4.42
CA ILE A 17 -12.29 13.29 3.18
C ILE A 17 -12.53 14.20 1.96
N GLU A 18 -13.55 15.06 2.01
CA GLU A 18 -13.84 16.02 0.95
C GLU A 18 -12.67 16.99 0.71
N GLU A 19 -12.11 17.52 1.80
CA GLU A 19 -10.92 18.37 1.76
C GLU A 19 -9.70 17.65 1.17
N ALA A 20 -9.43 16.42 1.62
CA ALA A 20 -8.31 15.63 1.11
C ALA A 20 -8.43 15.36 -0.39
N VAL A 21 -9.63 14.99 -0.88
CA VAL A 21 -9.88 14.74 -2.30
C VAL A 21 -9.67 16.00 -3.14
N ALA A 22 -10.16 17.16 -2.66
CA ALA A 22 -9.96 18.44 -3.33
C ALA A 22 -8.47 18.81 -3.39
N ALA A 23 -7.77 18.75 -2.26
CA ALA A 23 -6.34 19.08 -2.18
C ALA A 23 -5.47 18.15 -3.04
N LEU A 24 -5.77 16.86 -3.10
CA LEU A 24 -5.08 15.90 -3.98
C LEU A 24 -5.25 16.26 -5.47
N ARG A 25 -6.45 16.70 -5.87
CA ARG A 25 -6.70 17.15 -7.24
C ARG A 25 -5.93 18.43 -7.58
N ASP A 26 -5.89 19.38 -6.64
CA ASP A 26 -5.15 20.63 -6.81
C ASP A 26 -3.64 20.38 -6.94
N LEU A 27 -3.13 19.33 -6.30
CA LEU A 27 -1.75 18.84 -6.45
C LEU A 27 -1.50 18.08 -7.76
N GLY A 28 -2.51 17.91 -8.62
CA GLY A 28 -2.39 17.16 -9.86
C GLY A 28 -2.26 15.65 -9.64
N VAL A 29 -2.84 15.12 -8.57
CA VAL A 29 -2.91 13.67 -8.31
C VAL A 29 -4.23 13.11 -8.84
N VAL A 30 -4.19 11.92 -9.43
CA VAL A 30 -5.40 11.22 -9.90
C VAL A 30 -6.04 10.46 -8.73
N VAL A 31 -7.17 10.97 -8.21
CA VAL A 31 -7.96 10.28 -7.18
C VAL A 31 -8.85 9.20 -7.82
N LEU A 32 -8.60 7.93 -7.53
CA LEU A 32 -9.32 6.79 -8.11
C LEU A 32 -10.62 6.46 -7.37
N SER A 33 -10.63 6.64 -6.06
CA SER A 33 -11.80 6.44 -5.21
C SER A 33 -11.64 7.12 -3.84
N PRO A 34 -12.71 7.71 -3.27
CA PRO A 34 -13.82 8.28 -4.02
C PRO A 34 -13.32 9.39 -4.96
N GLU A 35 -13.77 9.41 -6.21
CA GLU A 35 -13.45 10.52 -7.09
C GLU A 35 -14.28 11.75 -6.68
N ASP A 36 -15.55 11.55 -6.36
CA ASP A 36 -16.44 12.58 -5.80
C ASP A 36 -17.03 12.02 -4.49
N PRO A 37 -16.58 12.53 -3.33
CA PRO A 37 -16.94 12.01 -2.00
C PRO A 37 -18.29 12.50 -1.49
N ARG A 38 -18.99 13.40 -2.20
CA ARG A 38 -20.28 13.92 -1.75
C ARG A 38 -21.28 12.79 -1.63
N VAL A 39 -21.88 12.65 -0.45
CA VAL A 39 -22.91 11.63 -0.19
C VAL A 39 -24.18 11.95 -0.98
N VAL A 40 -24.71 10.97 -1.69
CA VAL A 40 -25.92 11.10 -2.52
C VAL A 40 -27.04 10.14 -2.14
N ASP A 41 -26.73 9.07 -1.41
CA ASP A 41 -27.69 8.05 -1.01
C ASP A 41 -27.14 7.22 0.16
N ALA A 42 -27.98 6.40 0.79
CA ALA A 42 -27.57 5.51 1.88
C ALA A 42 -28.40 4.22 1.94
N GLU A 43 -27.76 3.12 2.33
CA GLU A 43 -28.41 1.85 2.64
C GLU A 43 -28.00 1.40 4.05
N GLY A 44 -28.87 1.66 5.02
CA GLY A 44 -28.56 1.44 6.43
C GLY A 44 -27.34 2.25 6.86
N PRO A 45 -26.27 1.62 7.40
CA PRO A 45 -25.04 2.32 7.75
C PRO A 45 -24.10 2.55 6.56
N PHE A 46 -24.45 2.12 5.34
CA PHE A 46 -23.59 2.33 4.17
C PHE A 46 -23.96 3.62 3.45
N LEU A 47 -22.96 4.42 3.08
CA LEU A 47 -23.15 5.69 2.36
C LEU A 47 -22.69 5.52 0.91
N PHE A 48 -23.53 5.94 -0.04
CA PHE A 48 -23.15 6.04 -1.45
C PHE A 48 -22.74 7.47 -1.77
N VAL A 49 -21.66 7.60 -2.53
CA VAL A 49 -21.13 8.90 -2.95
C VAL A 49 -21.40 9.16 -4.43
N ALA A 50 -21.28 10.42 -4.85
CA ALA A 50 -21.59 10.85 -6.21
C ALA A 50 -20.76 10.12 -7.29
N SER A 51 -19.56 9.65 -6.94
CA SER A 51 -18.71 8.86 -7.84
C SER A 51 -19.04 7.37 -7.93
N ASP A 52 -20.01 6.89 -7.16
CA ASP A 52 -20.48 5.50 -7.20
C ASP A 52 -21.39 5.25 -8.39
N ARG A 53 -20.95 4.32 -9.26
CA ARG A 53 -21.67 3.94 -10.49
C ARG A 53 -22.77 2.90 -10.25
N HIS A 54 -22.76 2.26 -9.09
CA HIS A 54 -23.69 1.20 -8.71
C HIS A 54 -24.28 1.49 -7.32
N ARG A 55 -25.47 0.97 -7.05
CA ARG A 55 -26.16 1.07 -5.74
C ARG A 55 -26.20 -0.30 -5.05
N ALA A 56 -25.08 -1.01 -5.10
CA ALA A 56 -24.92 -2.28 -4.43
C ALA A 56 -23.63 -2.21 -3.60
N VAL A 57 -23.75 -2.37 -2.28
CA VAL A 57 -22.65 -2.25 -1.31
C VAL A 57 -21.41 -3.03 -1.76
N ARG A 58 -21.60 -4.28 -2.17
CA ARG A 58 -20.49 -5.13 -2.66
C ARG A 58 -19.79 -4.54 -3.89
N LEU A 59 -20.52 -4.05 -4.89
CA LEU A 59 -19.92 -3.51 -6.11
C LEU A 59 -19.16 -2.21 -5.84
N VAL A 60 -19.66 -1.39 -4.90
CA VAL A 60 -18.96 -0.18 -4.46
C VAL A 60 -17.65 -0.56 -3.76
N GLN A 61 -17.69 -1.50 -2.81
CA GLN A 61 -16.48 -1.96 -2.12
C GLN A 61 -15.49 -2.63 -3.10
N ASP A 62 -15.95 -3.52 -3.98
CA ASP A 62 -15.09 -4.20 -4.96
C ASP A 62 -14.40 -3.18 -5.89
N ARG A 63 -15.11 -2.12 -6.30
CA ARG A 63 -14.50 -1.00 -7.05
C ARG A 63 -13.45 -0.26 -6.21
N HIS A 64 -13.75 0.03 -4.95
CA HIS A 64 -12.83 0.73 -4.06
C HIS A 64 -11.53 -0.08 -3.86
N LEU A 65 -11.64 -1.38 -3.57
CA LEU A 65 -10.49 -2.29 -3.47
C LEU A 65 -9.71 -2.40 -4.79
N ALA A 66 -10.40 -2.48 -5.93
CA ALA A 66 -9.74 -2.45 -7.25
C ALA A 66 -9.04 -1.11 -7.54
N SER A 67 -9.48 -0.03 -6.90
CA SER A 67 -8.82 1.28 -6.97
C SER A 67 -7.57 1.30 -6.10
N ILE A 68 -7.63 0.76 -4.88
CA ILE A 68 -6.46 0.56 -3.99
C ILE A 68 -5.35 -0.20 -4.72
N ALA A 69 -5.66 -1.36 -5.31
CA ALA A 69 -4.67 -2.17 -6.04
C ALA A 69 -3.99 -1.45 -7.23
N LYS A 70 -4.62 -0.39 -7.75
CA LYS A 70 -4.12 0.44 -8.88
C LYS A 70 -3.52 1.76 -8.43
N SER A 71 -3.57 2.07 -7.14
CA SER A 71 -2.95 3.26 -6.58
C SER A 71 -1.44 3.09 -6.44
N ASP A 72 -0.76 4.23 -6.40
CA ASP A 72 0.63 4.35 -5.96
C ASP A 72 0.69 4.43 -4.43
N PHE A 73 -0.37 4.97 -3.80
CA PHE A 73 -0.55 4.97 -2.35
C PHE A 73 -2.03 5.09 -1.93
N VAL A 74 -2.30 4.77 -0.68
CA VAL A 74 -3.57 5.11 -0.01
C VAL A 74 -3.35 6.31 0.90
N TRP A 75 -4.26 7.28 0.83
CA TRP A 75 -4.36 8.35 1.81
C TRP A 75 -5.44 8.01 2.85
N LEU A 76 -5.03 7.75 4.08
CA LEU A 76 -5.92 7.49 5.19
C LEU A 76 -6.29 8.81 5.88
N VAL A 77 -7.58 9.09 5.96
CA VAL A 77 -8.14 10.20 6.71
C VAL A 77 -8.61 9.69 8.08
N CYS A 78 -7.85 10.02 9.12
CA CYS A 78 -8.16 9.69 10.51
C CYS A 78 -7.70 10.79 11.49
N PRO A 79 -8.21 12.03 11.39
CA PRO A 79 -7.69 13.19 12.14
C PRO A 79 -7.74 13.05 13.66
N ASP A 80 -8.60 12.18 14.19
CA ASP A 80 -8.70 11.88 15.62
C ASP A 80 -8.22 10.45 15.96
N GLY A 81 -7.50 9.82 15.03
CA GLY A 81 -6.99 8.45 15.15
C GLY A 81 -8.04 7.35 14.95
N TYR A 82 -9.33 7.68 14.79
CA TYR A 82 -10.34 6.64 14.56
C TYR A 82 -10.26 6.07 13.15
N VAL A 83 -10.31 4.74 13.05
CA VAL A 83 -10.42 4.02 11.79
C VAL A 83 -11.64 3.08 11.89
N GLY A 84 -12.60 3.23 10.97
CA GLY A 84 -13.76 2.35 10.89
C GLY A 84 -13.40 0.96 10.35
N SER A 85 -14.27 -0.04 10.54
CA SER A 85 -14.01 -1.42 10.12
C SER A 85 -13.72 -1.57 8.62
N SER A 86 -14.46 -0.87 7.76
CA SER A 86 -14.20 -0.86 6.31
C SER A 86 -12.83 -0.27 5.99
N ALA A 87 -12.49 0.88 6.58
CA ALA A 87 -11.19 1.52 6.39
C ALA A 87 -10.04 0.65 6.92
N ALA A 88 -10.23 -0.08 8.02
CA ALA A 88 -9.25 -1.04 8.53
C ALA A 88 -9.04 -2.23 7.57
N ALA A 89 -10.12 -2.74 6.98
CA ALA A 89 -10.04 -3.78 5.95
C ALA A 89 -9.33 -3.27 4.67
N GLU A 90 -9.56 -2.01 4.30
CA GLU A 90 -8.89 -1.34 3.19
C GLU A 90 -7.39 -1.16 3.42
N ILE A 91 -6.97 -0.81 4.65
CA ILE A 91 -5.55 -0.77 5.04
C ILE A 91 -4.92 -2.15 4.86
N GLY A 92 -5.55 -3.20 5.40
CA GLY A 92 -5.04 -4.57 5.25
C GLY A 92 -4.93 -5.00 3.79
N PHE A 93 -5.91 -4.64 2.96
CA PHE A 93 -5.88 -4.90 1.52
C PHE A 93 -4.76 -4.13 0.81
N ALA A 94 -4.55 -2.85 1.15
CA ALA A 94 -3.47 -2.03 0.60
C ALA A 94 -2.10 -2.66 0.89
N VAL A 95 -1.86 -3.04 2.15
CA VAL A 95 -0.63 -3.72 2.59
C VAL A 95 -0.44 -5.03 1.82
N ALA A 96 -1.48 -5.84 1.66
CA ALA A 96 -1.41 -7.10 0.90
C ALA A 96 -1.04 -6.90 -0.58
N TYR A 97 -1.35 -5.74 -1.16
CA TYR A 97 -1.00 -5.37 -2.54
C TYR A 97 0.30 -4.56 -2.65
N GLY A 98 1.03 -4.36 -1.55
CA GLY A 98 2.27 -3.57 -1.53
C GLY A 98 2.04 -2.07 -1.72
N VAL A 99 0.83 -1.59 -1.46
CA VAL A 99 0.45 -0.17 -1.59
C VAL A 99 0.65 0.51 -0.24
N PRO A 100 1.58 1.48 -0.13
CA PRO A 100 1.82 2.18 1.14
C PRO A 100 0.59 3.00 1.55
N VAL A 101 0.36 3.08 2.86
CA VAL A 101 -0.73 3.86 3.46
C VAL A 101 -0.12 5.05 4.20
N PHE A 102 -0.48 6.26 3.79
CA PHE A 102 -0.04 7.50 4.42
C PHE A 102 -1.18 8.17 5.18
N SER A 103 -0.86 8.88 6.25
CA SER A 103 -1.79 9.72 7.01
C SER A 103 -1.05 10.89 7.66
N THR A 104 -1.76 11.98 7.99
CA THR A 104 -1.22 13.02 8.88
C THR A 104 -1.31 12.65 10.36
N HIS A 105 -2.13 11.65 10.70
CA HIS A 105 -2.40 11.26 12.08
C HIS A 105 -2.22 9.76 12.26
N ILE A 106 -1.71 9.37 13.42
CA ILE A 106 -1.53 7.97 13.79
C ILE A 106 -2.89 7.34 14.15
N PRO A 107 -3.24 6.15 13.65
CA PRO A 107 -4.41 5.41 14.12
C PRO A 107 -4.35 5.13 15.63
N ALA A 108 -5.50 5.13 16.30
CA ALA A 108 -5.58 4.79 17.72
C ALA A 108 -5.37 3.29 17.97
N ASP A 109 -5.72 2.44 17.00
CA ASP A 109 -5.51 1.00 17.07
C ASP A 109 -4.02 0.67 16.85
N LEU A 110 -3.39 0.03 17.84
CA LEU A 110 -1.96 -0.31 17.83
C LEU A 110 -1.54 -1.20 16.65
N THR A 111 -2.43 -2.07 16.18
CA THR A 111 -2.11 -2.94 15.04
C THR A 111 -2.07 -2.14 13.75
N LEU A 112 -3.00 -1.20 13.56
CA LEU A 112 -3.01 -0.33 12.39
C LEU A 112 -1.82 0.66 12.36
N GLN A 113 -1.28 1.06 13.53
CA GLN A 113 -0.11 1.94 13.59
C GLN A 113 1.10 1.35 12.86
N GLU A 114 1.28 0.03 12.90
CA GLU A 114 2.41 -0.66 12.25
C GLU A 114 2.35 -0.63 10.71
N TYR A 115 1.20 -0.28 10.14
CA TYR A 115 0.95 -0.31 8.70
C TYR A 115 0.68 1.07 8.07
N VAL A 116 0.68 2.14 8.87
CA VAL A 116 0.39 3.52 8.42
C VAL A 116 1.61 4.40 8.64
N TRP A 117 2.06 5.07 7.56
CA TRP A 117 3.17 6.01 7.60
C TRP A 117 2.66 7.42 7.85
N VAL A 118 3.09 8.02 8.97
CA VAL A 118 2.72 9.39 9.32
C VAL A 118 3.62 10.37 8.57
N VAL A 119 3.01 11.26 7.80
CA VAL A 119 3.67 12.32 7.02
C VAL A 119 3.06 13.68 7.37
N GLY A 120 3.79 14.77 7.15
CA GLY A 120 3.34 16.11 7.52
C GLY A 120 2.12 16.59 6.73
N ASP A 121 2.07 16.28 5.43
CA ASP A 121 0.99 16.70 4.53
C ASP A 121 0.88 15.83 3.26
N LEU A 122 -0.11 16.15 2.43
CA LEU A 122 -0.35 15.48 1.14
C LEU A 122 0.82 15.64 0.16
N SER A 123 1.50 16.79 0.16
CA SER A 123 2.64 17.02 -0.75
C SER A 123 3.81 16.11 -0.38
N GLN A 124 4.03 15.88 0.92
CA GLN A 124 5.00 14.89 1.39
C GLN A 124 4.57 13.48 0.96
N ALA A 125 3.31 13.08 1.18
CA ALA A 125 2.82 11.76 0.75
C ALA A 125 3.06 11.48 -0.74
N VAL A 126 2.81 12.48 -1.59
CA VAL A 126 3.03 12.40 -3.05
C VAL A 126 4.52 12.24 -3.38
N LYS A 127 5.41 12.95 -2.68
CA LYS A 127 6.86 12.77 -2.83
C LYS A 127 7.26 11.36 -2.42
N GLU A 128 6.86 10.92 -1.23
CA GLU A 128 7.20 9.59 -0.71
C GLU A 128 6.72 8.49 -1.65
N ALA A 129 5.49 8.55 -2.16
CA ALA A 129 4.96 7.58 -3.13
C ALA A 129 5.71 7.57 -4.47
N THR A 130 6.38 8.67 -4.83
CA THR A 130 7.21 8.74 -6.05
C THR A 130 8.59 8.10 -5.84
N TYR A 131 9.15 8.21 -4.63
CA TYR A 131 10.48 7.68 -4.30
C TYR A 131 10.45 6.26 -3.74
N HIS A 132 9.33 5.83 -3.17
CA HIS A 132 9.08 4.48 -2.70
C HIS A 132 8.16 3.74 -3.69
N PRO A 133 8.71 3.09 -4.72
CA PRO A 133 7.91 2.17 -5.54
C PRO A 133 7.30 1.09 -4.64
N ARG A 134 6.13 0.58 -5.05
CA ARG A 134 5.32 -0.42 -4.34
C ARG A 134 6.19 -1.35 -3.51
N LEU A 135 5.89 -1.43 -2.20
CA LEU A 135 6.55 -2.38 -1.33
C LEU A 135 6.43 -3.75 -2.00
N ALA A 136 7.56 -4.43 -2.19
CA ALA A 136 7.59 -5.75 -2.83
C ALA A 136 6.46 -6.59 -2.23
N SER A 137 5.65 -7.21 -3.10
CA SER A 137 4.46 -7.98 -2.69
C SER A 137 4.80 -8.86 -1.49
N PRO A 138 3.87 -9.07 -0.54
CA PRO A 138 4.16 -9.83 0.66
C PRO A 138 4.79 -11.16 0.26
N ARG A 139 6.09 -11.32 0.54
CA ARG A 139 6.76 -12.60 0.31
C ARG A 139 5.97 -13.63 1.11
N PRO A 140 5.59 -14.77 0.52
CA PRO A 140 4.94 -15.79 1.29
C PRO A 140 5.87 -16.26 2.42
N SER A 141 5.24 -16.56 3.55
CA SER A 141 5.66 -17.58 4.51
C SER A 141 6.84 -17.38 5.46
N LEU A 142 7.54 -16.24 5.57
CA LEU A 142 8.55 -16.11 6.65
C LEU A 142 7.93 -16.30 8.05
N LEU A 143 6.77 -15.69 8.30
CA LEU A 143 6.08 -15.80 9.59
C LEU A 143 5.27 -17.10 9.73
N VAL A 144 5.00 -17.80 8.62
CA VAL A 144 4.17 -19.02 8.61
C VAL A 144 5.04 -20.28 8.63
N SER A 145 6.23 -20.24 8.02
CA SER A 145 7.16 -21.36 7.88
C SER A 145 8.61 -20.86 7.74
N PRO A 146 9.19 -20.25 8.80
CA PRO A 146 10.53 -19.67 8.76
C PRO A 146 11.60 -20.68 8.36
N GLU A 147 11.46 -21.94 8.76
CA GLU A 147 12.34 -23.04 8.35
C GLU A 147 12.33 -23.29 6.83
N GLN A 148 11.18 -23.14 6.16
CA GLN A 148 11.09 -23.29 4.72
C GLN A 148 11.77 -22.14 3.99
N VAL A 149 11.59 -20.91 4.48
CA VAL A 149 12.24 -19.72 3.93
C VAL A 149 13.76 -19.80 4.10
N VAL A 150 14.25 -20.21 5.26
CA VAL A 150 15.69 -20.40 5.49
C VAL A 150 16.26 -21.48 4.58
N ALA A 151 15.55 -22.60 4.40
CA ALA A 151 15.99 -23.67 3.50
C ALA A 151 16.04 -23.21 2.03
N GLU A 152 15.10 -22.38 1.59
CA GLU A 152 15.08 -21.80 0.24
C GLU A 152 16.19 -20.78 0.02
N ALA A 153 16.48 -19.94 1.02
CA ALA A 153 17.61 -19.02 0.99
C ALA A 153 18.94 -19.76 0.86
N HIS A 154 19.16 -20.83 1.63
CA HIS A 154 20.36 -21.66 1.49
C HIS A 154 20.49 -22.27 0.09
N ARG A 155 19.42 -22.85 -0.46
CA ARG A 155 19.45 -23.38 -1.84
C ARG A 155 19.81 -22.31 -2.87
N SER A 156 19.23 -21.12 -2.74
CA SER A 156 19.49 -20.00 -3.65
C SER A 156 20.95 -19.53 -3.57
N LEU A 157 21.53 -19.51 -2.37
CA LEU A 157 22.94 -19.17 -2.15
C LEU A 157 23.89 -20.23 -2.73
N GLU A 158 23.57 -21.52 -2.57
CA GLU A 158 24.33 -22.63 -3.18
C GLU A 158 24.31 -22.57 -4.71
N GLU A 159 23.15 -22.26 -5.30
CA GLU A 159 23.02 -22.01 -6.75
C GLU A 159 23.91 -20.83 -7.18
N LEU A 160 23.82 -19.70 -6.49
CA LEU A 160 24.64 -18.51 -6.73
C LEU A 160 26.14 -18.79 -6.62
N GLU A 161 26.57 -19.50 -5.58
CA GLU A 161 27.97 -19.89 -5.38
C GLU A 161 28.48 -20.76 -6.54
N SER A 162 27.67 -21.73 -6.96
CA SER A 162 27.99 -22.62 -8.10
C SER A 162 28.16 -21.84 -9.42
N LEU A 163 27.32 -20.82 -9.62
CA LEU A 163 27.39 -19.93 -10.78
C LEU A 163 28.62 -19.02 -10.73
N LEU A 164 28.88 -18.38 -9.59
CA LEU A 164 29.98 -17.43 -9.40
C LEU A 164 31.37 -18.10 -9.41
N THR A 165 31.46 -19.34 -8.92
CA THR A 165 32.70 -20.11 -8.90
C THR A 165 32.97 -20.87 -10.21
N GLY A 166 32.09 -20.76 -11.21
CA GLY A 166 32.26 -21.40 -12.51
C GLY A 166 32.19 -22.93 -12.45
N ARG A 167 31.56 -23.49 -11.41
CA ARG A 167 31.33 -24.93 -11.26
C ARG A 167 30.18 -25.44 -12.15
N THR A 168 29.47 -24.54 -12.81
CA THR A 168 28.48 -24.81 -13.86
C THR A 168 28.99 -24.27 -15.20
N GLY A 169 28.90 -25.10 -16.25
CA GLY A 169 29.36 -24.74 -17.59
C GLY A 169 28.70 -23.46 -18.13
N SER A 170 29.48 -22.65 -18.84
CA SER A 170 29.20 -21.32 -19.42
C SER A 170 27.88 -20.64 -19.03
N LEU A 171 28.00 -19.54 -18.28
CA LEU A 171 26.91 -18.65 -17.88
C LEU A 171 26.13 -18.14 -19.11
N GLY A 172 24.93 -18.68 -19.31
CA GLY A 172 23.97 -18.17 -20.30
C GLY A 172 23.26 -16.90 -19.79
N PRO A 173 22.64 -16.12 -20.70
CA PRO A 173 22.01 -14.83 -20.38
C PRO A 173 20.88 -14.91 -19.33
N GLU A 174 20.24 -16.08 -19.15
CA GLU A 174 19.21 -16.30 -18.13
C GLU A 174 19.75 -16.23 -16.69
N VAL A 175 21.01 -16.60 -16.49
CA VAL A 175 21.64 -16.62 -15.17
C VAL A 175 21.94 -15.21 -14.68
N THR A 176 22.41 -14.34 -15.58
CA THR A 176 22.69 -12.94 -15.25
C THR A 176 21.44 -12.22 -14.76
N HIS A 177 20.28 -12.48 -15.38
CA HIS A 177 19.00 -11.89 -14.96
C HIS A 177 18.58 -12.32 -13.54
N ARG A 178 18.70 -13.62 -13.21
CA ARG A 178 18.34 -14.13 -11.87
C ARG A 178 19.27 -13.59 -10.77
N VAL A 179 20.55 -13.40 -11.05
CA VAL A 179 21.50 -12.82 -10.09
C VAL A 179 21.16 -11.36 -9.81
N THR A 180 20.77 -10.58 -10.84
CA THR A 180 20.36 -9.19 -10.65
C THR A 180 19.07 -9.07 -9.82
N GLU A 181 18.07 -9.92 -10.07
CA GLU A 181 16.84 -9.96 -9.26
C GLU A 181 17.13 -10.24 -7.78
N VAL A 182 17.97 -11.22 -7.46
CA VAL A 182 18.29 -11.57 -6.07
C VAL A 182 19.06 -10.46 -5.34
N VAL A 183 19.96 -9.76 -6.04
CA VAL A 183 20.74 -8.65 -5.45
C VAL A 183 19.87 -7.43 -5.22
N ASP A 184 18.99 -7.08 -6.17
CA ASP A 184 18.04 -5.98 -6.02
C ASP A 184 17.06 -6.27 -4.85
N ASP A 185 16.62 -7.51 -4.71
CA ASP A 185 15.75 -7.97 -3.62
C ASP A 185 16.41 -7.88 -2.23
N LEU A 186 17.73 -8.05 -2.15
CA LEU A 186 18.49 -7.93 -0.91
C LEU A 186 18.71 -6.47 -0.50
N ASP A 187 18.95 -5.55 -1.45
CA ASP A 187 19.14 -4.12 -1.16
C ASP A 187 17.83 -3.45 -0.70
N VAL A 188 16.67 -3.93 -1.18
CA VAL A 188 15.35 -3.46 -0.73
C VAL A 188 15.00 -3.98 0.67
N THR A 189 15.39 -5.22 1.01
CA THR A 189 15.02 -5.86 2.28
C THR A 189 15.86 -5.34 3.46
N LEU A 190 17.09 -4.90 3.23
CA LEU A 190 18.06 -4.58 4.29
C LEU A 190 18.17 -3.08 4.61
N ARG A 191 17.46 -2.20 3.89
CA ARG A 191 17.38 -0.79 4.28
C ARG A 191 16.39 -0.63 5.44
N PRO A 192 16.83 -0.20 6.63
CA PRO A 192 15.91 0.11 7.70
C PRO A 192 15.01 1.27 7.26
N LEU A 193 13.70 1.06 7.35
CA LEU A 193 12.71 2.10 7.10
C LEU A 193 12.97 3.29 8.02
N PRO A 194 12.91 4.54 7.52
CA PRO A 194 12.99 5.72 8.38
C PRO A 194 11.84 5.67 9.38
N LYS A 195 12.16 5.46 10.66
CA LYS A 195 11.16 5.54 11.72
C LYS A 195 10.79 7.01 11.95
N PRO A 196 9.51 7.34 12.17
CA PRO A 196 9.12 8.70 12.54
C PRO A 196 9.84 9.08 13.84
N ALA A 197 10.35 10.31 13.88
CA ALA A 197 10.85 10.90 15.12
C ALA A 197 9.68 10.98 16.11
N ARG A 198 9.86 10.37 17.29
CA ARG A 198 8.94 10.52 18.42
C ARG A 198 9.01 11.92 19.00
#